data_AF-A0A949DJK2-F1
#
_entry.id   AF-A0A949DJK2-F1
#
_cell.length_a   1.000
_cell.length_b   1.000
_cell.length_c   1.000
_cell.angle_alpha   90.00
_cell.angle_beta   90.00
_cell.angle_gamma   90.00
#
_symmetry.space_group_name_H-M   'P 1'
#
loop_
_entity.id
_entity.type
_entity.pdbx_description
1 polymer ?
#
loop_
_entity_poly.entity_id
_entity_poly.type
_entity_poly.pdbx_seq_one_letter_code
_entity_poly.pdbx_strand_id
1 'polypeptide(L)' 'MGKYSLKKSEHLRKNSDFRRVYSKGKSCADHFIVLFVLPNDLGRNRIGLSVS' A
#
# COMPACT_ATOMS: atom_id res chain seq x y z
N MET A 1 12.10 19.43 -3.44
CA MET A 1 11.43 18.14 -3.17
C MET A 1 12.51 17.17 -2.69
N GLY A 2 12.37 16.55 -1.51
CA GLY A 2 13.42 15.67 -0.96
C GLY A 2 13.64 14.42 -1.84
N LYS A 3 14.85 13.86 -1.80
CA LYS A 3 15.28 12.69 -2.61
C LYS A 3 14.37 11.44 -2.50
N TYR A 4 13.46 11.39 -1.52
CA TYR A 4 12.61 10.24 -1.21
C TYR A 4 11.12 10.58 -1.28
N SER A 5 10.64 11.07 -2.42
CA SER A 5 9.22 11.43 -2.62
C SER A 5 8.56 10.56 -3.70
N LEU A 6 7.51 9.84 -3.31
CA LEU A 6 6.66 9.10 -4.24
C LEU A 6 5.75 10.07 -5.03
N LYS A 7 5.57 9.81 -6.33
CA LYS A 7 4.60 10.56 -7.16
C LYS A 7 3.19 10.35 -6.62
N LYS A 8 2.30 11.34 -6.76
CA LYS A 8 0.90 11.22 -6.28
C LYS A 8 0.20 9.93 -6.76
N SER A 9 0.53 9.46 -7.96
CA SER A 9 0.00 8.24 -8.58
C SER A 9 0.48 6.93 -7.96
N GLU A 10 1.53 6.97 -7.13
CA GLU A 10 2.14 5.84 -6.42
C GLU A 10 1.66 5.76 -4.97
N HIS A 11 0.77 6.66 -4.53
CA HIS A 11 0.20 6.62 -3.18
C HIS A 11 -1.10 5.82 -3.19
N LEU A 12 -1.23 4.89 -2.24
CA LEU A 12 -2.51 4.31 -1.85
C LEU A 12 -3.13 5.21 -0.79
N ARG A 13 -4.17 5.99 -1.14
CA ARG A 13 -4.76 7.01 -0.25
C ARG A 13 -6.23 6.78 0.07
N LYS A 14 -6.99 6.21 -0.86
CA LYS A 14 -8.44 6.04 -0.69
C LYS A 14 -8.69 4.93 0.32
N ASN A 15 -9.51 5.20 1.33
CA ASN A 15 -9.89 4.19 2.33
C ASN A 15 -10.53 2.94 1.69
N SER A 16 -11.28 3.10 0.60
CA SER A 16 -11.81 1.98 -0.19
C SER A 16 -10.71 1.07 -0.73
N ASP A 17 -9.58 1.64 -1.15
CA ASP A 17 -8.44 0.89 -1.66
C ASP A 17 -7.75 0.14 -0.52
N PHE A 18 -7.54 0.78 0.64
CA PHE A 18 -7.03 0.09 1.84
C PHE A 18 -7.92 -1.09 2.24
N ARG A 19 -9.23 -0.87 2.34
CA ARG A 19 -10.21 -1.94 2.63
C ARG A 19 -10.14 -3.07 1.60
N ARG A 20 -9.97 -2.75 0.32
CA ARG A 20 -9.81 -3.75 -0.74
C ARG A 20 -8.53 -4.58 -0.55
N VAL A 21 -7.40 -3.95 -0.23
CA VAL A 21 -6.14 -4.67 0.03
C VAL A 21 -6.26 -5.54 1.29
N TYR A 22 -6.86 -5.04 2.37
CA TYR A 22 -7.06 -5.84 3.59
C TYR A 22 -7.99 -7.03 3.40
N SER A 23 -9.02 -6.91 2.56
CA SER A 23 -10.00 -7.99 2.34
C SER A 23 -9.61 -9.02 1.29
N LYS A 24 -8.83 -8.62 0.27
CA LYS A 24 -8.53 -9.48 -0.90
C LYS A 24 -7.04 -9.76 -1.09
N GLY A 25 -6.18 -8.99 -0.43
CA GLY A 25 -4.73 -9.12 -0.54
C GLY A 25 -4.19 -10.29 0.28
N LYS A 26 -2.97 -10.69 -0.05
CA LYS A 26 -2.17 -11.56 0.81
C LYS A 26 -1.50 -10.71 1.88
N SER A 27 -1.36 -11.25 3.09
CA SER A 27 -0.59 -10.63 4.16
C SER A 27 0.68 -11.41 4.45
N CYS A 28 1.73 -10.70 4.85
CA CYS A 28 2.87 -11.26 5.56
C CYS A 28 3.18 -10.36 6.76
N ALA A 29 3.57 -10.97 7.87
CA ALA A 29 3.83 -10.28 9.12
C ALA A 29 5.24 -10.60 9.61
N ASP A 30 5.88 -9.58 10.16
CA ASP A 30 7.11 -9.63 10.94
C ASP A 30 6.86 -8.87 12.26
N HIS A 31 7.81 -8.91 13.19
CA HIS A 31 7.67 -8.37 14.54
C HIS A 31 7.27 -6.88 14.56
N PHE A 32 7.69 -6.10 13.56
CA PHE A 32 7.43 -4.65 13.50
C PHE A 32 6.54 -4.20 12.34
N ILE A 33 6.19 -5.10 11.41
CA ILE A 33 5.48 -4.71 10.20
C ILE A 33 4.55 -5.81 9.72
N VAL A 34 3.36 -5.40 9.27
CA VAL A 34 2.47 -6.26 8.49
C VAL A 34 2.34 -5.65 7.11
N LEU A 35 2.71 -6.40 6.08
CA LEU A 35 2.54 -6.02 4.69
C LEU A 35 1.28 -6.68 4.14
N PHE A 36 0.43 -5.89 3.52
CA PHE A 36 -0.69 -6.37 2.71
C PHE A 36 -0.43 -6.06 1.24
N VAL A 37 -0.53 -7.07 0.38
CA VAL A 37 -0.17 -6.97 -1.04
C VAL A 37 -1.31 -7.48 -1.92
N LEU A 38 -1.70 -6.70 -2.92
CA LEU A 38 -2.73 -7.04 -3.90
C LEU A 38 -2.34 -6.52 -5.30
N PRO A 39 -2.36 -7.35 -6.36
CA PRO A 39 -2.18 -6.90 -7.74
C PRO A 39 -3.21 -5.82 -8.12
N ASN A 40 -2.77 -4.83 -8.90
CA ASN A 40 -3.59 -3.65 -9.22
C ASN A 40 -3.67 -3.29 -10.72
N ASP A 41 -2.95 -4.01 -11.58
CA ASP A 41 -2.93 -3.83 -13.05
C ASP A 41 -2.55 -2.43 -13.56
N LEU A 42 -1.88 -1.61 -12.73
CA LEU A 42 -1.48 -0.24 -13.09
C LEU A 42 -0.07 -0.15 -13.70
N GLY A 43 0.62 -1.28 -13.85
CA GLY A 43 2.05 -1.33 -14.22
C GLY A 43 2.98 -0.66 -13.21
N ARG A 44 2.50 -0.37 -12.00
CA ARG A 44 3.26 0.25 -10.91
C ARG A 44 2.67 -0.08 -9.54
N ASN A 45 3.51 0.00 -8.51
CA ASN A 45 3.08 -0.16 -7.13
C ASN A 45 2.39 1.10 -6.61
N ARG A 46 1.40 0.89 -5.72
CA ARG A 46 0.82 1.94 -4.90
C ARG A 46 1.06 1.58 -3.44
N ILE A 47 1.72 2.47 -2.71
CA ILE A 47 2.11 2.24 -1.31
C ILE A 47 1.24 3.09 -0.40
N GLY A 48 0.67 2.44 0.62
CA GLY A 48 -0.06 3.07 1.71
C GLY A 48 0.57 2.65 3.03
N LEU A 49 0.70 3.60 3.96
CA LEU A 49 1.21 3.33 5.30
C LEU A 49 0.06 3.52 6.29
N SER A 50 -0.10 2.57 7.20
CA SER A 50 -1.00 2.63 8.33
C SER A 50 -0.18 2.39 9.59
N VAL A 51 -0.40 3.20 10.62
CA VAL A 51 0.26 3.08 11.93
C VAL A 51 -0.85 3.02 12.98
N SER A 52 -0.76 2.04 13.89
CA SER A 52 -1.65 1.89 15.05
C SER A 52 -1.00 2.43 16.30
#